data_AF-A0A916WY24-F1
#
_entry.id   AF-A0A916WY24-F1
#
_cell.length_a   1.000
_cell.length_b   1.000
_cell.length_c   1.000
_cell.angle_alpha   90.00
_cell.angle_beta   90.00
_cell.angle_gamma   90.00
#
_symmetry.space_group_name_H-M   'P 1'
#
loop_
_entity.id
_entity.type
_entity.pdbx_description
1 polymer ?
#
loop_
_entity_poly.entity_id
_entity_poly.type
_entity_poly.pdbx_seq_one_letter_code
_entity_poly.pdbx_strand_id
1 'polypeptide(L)'
;MHIALPIFLLTASVVVLATIARWIRLSAPLLLVAVGAVVSFLPFMPYPFEVDPEIVLLGFLPPLLFAAASNTSLIDLSRERRQILQMSVLLVLFTAFGVALVAWKLLDVPFAAAVALGAVVAPPDAVAATAVARRIGLPRRVVSVLEGESLFNDATALVTVNTAKGLIAGGAGATTVFTAGRDFLWASVGGAAIGFVAYLLVSWVWRHVTDTVTVVALSFLSPWIAYLPAEEVHASGVIAAVVCGVATSHAAPKIQTAQSRVSERLNWASITFLLENMVFLLIGLQTRTIVEGVRHSGSGLGRTFAIAVLVLLTVMALRPIWLLGSEIVSRRMGWSSTAMSGRETAIASWAGMRGVVTLAAAFLLPRETPERQAMVFIALFVTVGTLVLQGFSLGFLSRRLDLHGPDPREDALQTAQLTQAAVNAGNRRLDEELDDSEFEVPEQVLISLRHQGTRRANLAWERLGHSDDTSETPSDAYRRLRSAMLEAERAKVLKLRDKGIMDHDVLQQVMQLLDVEESMIARVRDHDEALNERVLLTPEERQFGCEHLADAPFAVDPNTPEGCEECLRDGTVWVHLRLCLACGHVGCCDSSVGKHASKHYAETDHPVMRSFEPGEGWRWCFADSVLG
;
A
#
# COMPACT_ATOMS: atom_id res chain seq x y z
N MET A 1 13.47 -14.21 -32.74
CA MET A 1 14.40 -14.07 -31.59
C MET A 1 14.72 -12.62 -31.21
N HIS A 2 14.78 -11.68 -32.17
CA HIS A 2 15.19 -10.28 -31.92
C HIS A 2 14.36 -9.50 -30.88
N ILE A 3 13.06 -9.81 -30.70
CA ILE A 3 12.20 -9.16 -29.69
C ILE A 3 12.11 -10.01 -28.40
N ALA A 4 11.99 -11.33 -28.54
CA ALA A 4 11.81 -12.24 -27.41
C ALA A 4 13.02 -12.27 -26.47
N LEU A 5 14.25 -12.22 -27.01
CA LEU A 5 15.47 -12.28 -26.21
C LEU A 5 15.64 -11.03 -25.32
N PRO A 6 15.50 -9.78 -25.81
CA PRO A 6 15.51 -8.60 -24.95
C PRO A 6 14.45 -8.61 -23.85
N ILE A 7 13.21 -9.01 -24.16
CA ILE A 7 12.13 -9.08 -23.16
C ILE A 7 12.46 -10.11 -22.08
N PHE A 8 12.95 -11.29 -22.48
CA PHE A 8 13.38 -12.32 -21.54
C PHE A 8 14.53 -11.82 -20.65
N LEU A 9 15.58 -11.23 -21.24
CA LEU A 9 16.72 -10.70 -20.49
C LEU A 9 16.29 -9.59 -19.53
N LEU A 10 15.44 -8.66 -19.98
CA LEU A 10 14.91 -7.59 -19.14
C LEU A 10 14.15 -8.17 -17.93
N THR A 11 13.23 -9.11 -18.17
CA THR A 11 12.42 -9.74 -17.12
C THR A 11 13.30 -10.54 -16.15
N ALA A 12 14.24 -11.34 -16.67
CA ALA A 12 15.16 -12.13 -15.87
C ALA A 12 16.07 -11.22 -15.01
N SER A 13 16.61 -10.15 -15.60
CA SER A 13 17.42 -9.16 -14.86
C SER A 13 16.63 -8.50 -13.75
N VAL A 14 15.37 -8.13 -13.99
CA VAL A 14 14.49 -7.57 -12.94
C VAL A 14 14.33 -8.54 -11.78
N VAL A 15 13.97 -9.80 -12.03
CA VAL A 15 13.74 -10.81 -10.98
C VAL A 15 15.03 -11.08 -10.17
N VAL A 16 16.16 -11.24 -10.86
CA VAL A 16 17.46 -11.51 -10.23
C VAL A 16 17.91 -10.31 -9.39
N LEU A 17 17.92 -9.10 -9.96
CA LEU A 17 18.40 -7.91 -9.28
C LEU A 17 17.50 -7.51 -8.11
N ALA A 18 16.17 -7.61 -8.25
CA ALA A 18 15.26 -7.36 -7.14
C ALA A 18 15.43 -8.37 -6.00
N THR A 19 15.75 -9.63 -6.31
CA THR A 19 16.06 -10.65 -5.30
C THR A 19 17.38 -10.33 -4.59
N ILE A 20 18.42 -9.96 -5.34
CA ILE A 20 19.70 -9.52 -4.79
C ILE A 20 19.51 -8.30 -3.89
N ALA A 21 18.68 -7.31 -4.29
CA ALA A 21 18.41 -6.11 -3.51
C ALA A 21 17.86 -6.45 -2.11
N ARG A 22 16.95 -7.43 -2.02
CA ARG A 22 16.44 -7.92 -0.72
C ARG A 22 17.56 -8.53 0.13
N TRP A 23 18.43 -9.34 -0.46
CA TRP A 23 19.55 -9.97 0.26
C TRP A 23 20.53 -8.95 0.83
N ILE A 24 20.87 -7.91 0.07
CA ILE A 24 21.79 -6.84 0.51
C ILE A 24 21.09 -5.69 1.25
N ARG A 25 19.79 -5.83 1.56
CA ARG A 25 18.97 -4.85 2.31
C ARG A 25 18.91 -3.45 1.67
N LEU A 26 19.01 -3.36 0.34
CA LEU A 26 18.86 -2.14 -0.46
C LEU A 26 17.48 -2.10 -1.14
N SER A 27 17.04 -0.90 -1.56
CA SER A 27 15.82 -0.77 -2.36
C SER A 27 16.06 -1.29 -3.79
N ALA A 28 15.14 -2.15 -4.28
CA ALA A 28 15.24 -2.71 -5.62
C ALA A 28 15.29 -1.62 -6.72
N PRO A 29 14.46 -0.55 -6.69
CA PRO A 29 14.54 0.55 -7.65
C PRO A 29 15.94 1.16 -7.76
N LEU A 30 16.61 1.40 -6.63
CA LEU A 30 17.93 2.02 -6.61
C LEU A 30 18.99 1.11 -7.24
N LEU A 31 18.96 -0.18 -6.90
CA LEU A 31 19.89 -1.16 -7.46
C LEU A 31 19.67 -1.32 -8.98
N LEU A 32 18.41 -1.39 -9.43
CA LEU A 32 18.06 -1.54 -10.84
C LEU A 32 18.51 -0.35 -11.68
N VAL A 33 18.28 0.88 -11.20
CA VAL A 33 18.75 2.09 -11.87
C VAL A 33 20.28 2.12 -11.93
N ALA A 34 20.96 1.81 -10.81
CA ALA A 34 22.43 1.82 -10.76
C ALA A 34 23.04 0.77 -11.70
N VAL A 35 22.54 -0.46 -11.67
CA VAL A 35 23.01 -1.53 -12.55
C VAL A 35 22.69 -1.21 -14.01
N GLY A 36 21.47 -0.74 -14.32
CA GLY A 36 21.11 -0.31 -15.66
C GLY A 36 22.02 0.81 -16.17
N ALA A 37 22.34 1.80 -15.33
CA ALA A 37 23.26 2.88 -15.67
C ALA A 37 24.66 2.36 -16.01
N VAL A 38 25.23 1.46 -15.18
CA VAL A 38 26.53 0.84 -15.46
C VAL A 38 26.49 0.01 -16.74
N VAL A 39 25.45 -0.82 -16.92
CA VAL A 39 25.28 -1.66 -18.11
C VAL A 39 25.14 -0.83 -19.37
N SER A 40 24.51 0.35 -19.31
CA SER A 40 24.34 1.24 -20.48
C SER A 40 25.67 1.66 -21.12
N PHE A 41 26.76 1.70 -20.36
CA PHE A 41 28.11 2.04 -20.85
C PHE A 41 28.89 0.85 -21.42
N LEU A 42 28.36 -0.37 -21.35
CA LEU A 42 29.02 -1.55 -21.89
C LEU A 42 28.98 -1.57 -23.43
N PRO A 43 30.04 -2.05 -24.10
CA PRO A 43 30.20 -1.93 -25.55
C PRO A 43 29.22 -2.79 -26.37
N PHE A 44 28.62 -3.82 -25.76
CA PHE A 44 27.66 -4.69 -26.43
C PHE A 44 26.22 -4.17 -26.37
N MET A 45 25.95 -3.12 -25.60
CA MET A 45 24.60 -2.55 -25.52
C MET A 45 24.31 -1.71 -26.77
N PRO A 46 23.09 -1.82 -27.35
CA PRO A 46 22.68 -0.98 -28.46
C PRO A 46 22.81 0.50 -28.08
N TYR A 47 23.37 1.30 -28.97
CA TYR A 47 23.48 2.74 -28.80
C TYR A 47 23.01 3.44 -30.08
N PRO A 48 22.05 4.40 -29.99
CA PRO A 48 21.34 4.82 -28.78
C PRO A 48 20.32 3.75 -28.30
N PHE A 49 20.14 3.63 -26.98
CA PHE A 49 19.05 2.85 -26.41
C PHE A 49 17.92 3.82 -26.06
N GLU A 50 16.82 3.76 -26.81
CA GLU A 50 15.64 4.59 -26.60
C GLU A 50 14.42 3.68 -26.43
N VAL A 51 13.60 3.99 -25.41
CA VAL A 51 12.29 3.37 -25.23
C VAL A 51 11.26 4.25 -25.91
N ASP A 52 10.41 3.65 -26.73
CA ASP A 52 9.31 4.36 -27.36
C ASP A 52 8.37 4.94 -26.28
N PRO A 53 8.09 6.26 -26.29
CA PRO A 53 7.17 6.88 -25.34
C PRO A 53 5.79 6.21 -25.32
N GLU A 54 5.32 5.69 -26.47
CA GLU A 54 4.01 5.01 -26.56
C GLU A 54 3.97 3.74 -25.71
N ILE A 55 5.07 2.99 -25.63
CA ILE A 55 5.16 1.80 -24.78
C ILE A 55 4.99 2.21 -23.31
N VAL A 56 5.52 3.36 -22.91
CA VAL A 56 5.40 3.85 -21.53
C VAL A 56 3.97 4.31 -21.25
N LEU A 57 3.37 5.09 -22.14
CA LEU A 57 2.04 5.67 -21.97
C LEU A 57 0.90 4.66 -22.08
N LEU A 58 1.01 3.70 -22.99
CA LEU A 58 -0.04 2.73 -23.25
C LEU A 58 0.25 1.39 -22.58
N GLY A 59 1.51 1.01 -22.44
CA GLY A 59 1.91 -0.28 -21.87
C GLY A 59 2.06 -0.26 -20.36
N PHE A 60 2.84 0.68 -19.82
CA PHE A 60 3.19 0.69 -18.39
C PHE A 60 2.23 1.53 -17.53
N LEU A 61 1.87 2.72 -18.00
CA LEU A 61 1.19 3.72 -17.18
C LEU A 61 -0.25 3.32 -16.76
N PRO A 62 -1.15 2.88 -17.66
CA PRO A 62 -2.51 2.51 -17.28
C PRO A 62 -2.57 1.41 -16.22
N PRO A 63 -1.88 0.25 -16.36
CA PRO A 63 -1.94 -0.80 -15.35
C PRO A 63 -1.29 -0.37 -14.03
N LEU A 64 -0.19 0.39 -14.03
CA LEU A 64 0.44 0.87 -12.80
C LEU A 64 -0.51 1.79 -12.00
N LEU A 65 -1.16 2.73 -12.69
CA LEU A 65 -2.09 3.66 -12.04
C LEU A 65 -3.35 2.98 -11.55
N PHE A 66 -3.89 2.05 -12.34
CA PHE A 66 -5.05 1.27 -11.94
C PHE A 66 -4.71 0.38 -10.73
N ALA A 67 -3.54 -0.25 -10.70
CA ALA A 67 -3.08 -1.06 -9.57
C ALA A 67 -2.89 -0.20 -8.31
N ALA A 68 -2.26 0.97 -8.43
CA ALA A 68 -2.12 1.91 -7.31
C ALA A 68 -3.49 2.39 -6.80
N ALA A 69 -4.40 2.74 -7.71
CA ALA A 69 -5.77 3.11 -7.41
C ALA A 69 -6.56 2.00 -6.70
N SER A 70 -6.40 0.75 -7.14
CA SER A 70 -7.12 -0.41 -6.61
C SER A 70 -6.70 -0.75 -5.17
N ASN A 71 -5.52 -0.30 -4.74
CA ASN A 71 -5.06 -0.48 -3.35
C ASN A 71 -5.46 0.69 -2.43
N THR A 72 -6.15 1.71 -2.94
CA THR A 72 -6.55 2.90 -2.17
C THR A 72 -7.95 2.74 -1.58
N SER A 73 -8.12 3.16 -0.32
CA SER A 73 -9.41 3.19 0.37
C SER A 73 -10.21 4.46 0.04
N LEU A 74 -11.42 4.28 -0.54
CA LEU A 74 -12.34 5.39 -0.81
C LEU A 74 -12.77 6.13 0.47
N ILE A 75 -12.91 5.41 1.58
CA ILE A 75 -13.36 5.99 2.84
C ILE A 75 -12.28 6.92 3.38
N ASP A 76 -11.02 6.48 3.35
CA ASP A 76 -9.88 7.30 3.80
C ASP A 76 -9.68 8.51 2.89
N LEU A 77 -9.84 8.33 1.57
CA LEU A 77 -9.82 9.41 0.59
C LEU A 77 -10.90 10.47 0.91
N SER A 78 -12.11 10.03 1.24
CA SER A 78 -13.23 10.93 1.54
C SER A 78 -13.03 11.72 2.84
N ARG A 79 -12.43 11.08 3.86
CA ARG A 79 -12.12 11.68 5.16
C ARG A 79 -11.06 12.77 5.04
N GLU A 80 -10.03 12.54 4.22
CA GLU A 80 -8.89 13.45 4.06
C GLU A 80 -8.90 14.22 2.73
N ARG A 81 -10.06 14.32 2.06
CA ARG A 81 -10.21 14.88 0.69
C ARG A 81 -9.54 16.23 0.48
N ARG A 82 -9.54 17.09 1.50
CA ARG A 82 -8.96 18.43 1.44
C ARG A 82 -7.44 18.36 1.40
N GLN A 83 -6.85 17.58 2.30
CA GLN A 83 -5.41 17.41 2.37
C GLN A 83 -4.89 16.72 1.11
N ILE A 84 -5.61 15.71 0.62
CA ILE A 84 -5.27 15.03 -0.63
C ILE A 84 -5.39 15.98 -1.81
N LEU A 85 -6.46 16.78 -1.96
CA LEU A 85 -6.54 17.76 -3.05
C LEU A 85 -5.38 18.78 -3.00
N GLN A 86 -5.01 19.22 -1.79
CA GLN A 86 -3.94 20.18 -1.58
C GLN A 86 -2.54 19.60 -1.89
N MET A 87 -2.32 18.32 -1.60
CA MET A 87 -1.07 17.62 -1.91
C MET A 87 -1.03 17.13 -3.36
N SER A 88 -2.16 16.67 -3.89
CA SER A 88 -2.21 15.99 -5.16
C SER A 88 -2.34 16.91 -6.38
N VAL A 89 -2.92 18.09 -6.20
CA VAL A 89 -3.14 19.07 -7.28
C VAL A 89 -2.35 20.33 -7.03
N LEU A 90 -2.60 21.00 -5.89
CA LEU A 90 -2.03 22.33 -5.65
C LEU A 90 -0.51 22.30 -5.46
N LEU A 91 0.02 21.34 -4.70
CA LEU A 91 1.46 21.16 -4.54
C LEU A 91 2.16 20.83 -5.86
N VAL A 92 1.55 20.00 -6.72
CA VAL A 92 2.10 19.67 -8.05
C VAL A 92 2.21 20.91 -8.90
N LEU A 93 1.13 21.69 -9.01
CA LEU A 93 1.13 22.95 -9.76
C LEU A 93 2.13 23.95 -9.16
N PHE A 94 2.16 24.10 -7.84
CA PHE A 94 3.12 24.96 -7.15
C PHE A 94 4.57 24.57 -7.46
N THR A 95 4.87 23.28 -7.41
CA THR A 95 6.21 22.74 -7.73
C THR A 95 6.53 22.91 -9.20
N ALA A 96 5.56 22.65 -10.09
CA ALA A 96 5.72 22.79 -11.53
C ALA A 96 6.05 24.23 -11.93
N PHE A 97 5.27 25.20 -11.45
CA PHE A 97 5.53 26.61 -11.75
C PHE A 97 6.80 27.15 -11.05
N GLY A 98 7.08 26.69 -9.83
CA GLY A 98 8.32 27.06 -9.12
C GLY A 98 9.57 26.59 -9.86
N VAL A 99 9.57 25.34 -10.34
CA VAL A 99 10.64 24.80 -11.19
C VAL A 99 10.66 25.47 -12.55
N ALA A 100 9.50 25.73 -13.16
CA ALA A 100 9.40 26.42 -14.44
C ALA A 100 10.06 27.80 -14.40
N LEU A 101 9.90 28.55 -13.31
CA LEU A 101 10.54 29.86 -13.16
C LEU A 101 12.07 29.75 -13.14
N VAL A 102 12.62 28.73 -12.47
CA VAL A 102 14.06 28.46 -12.42
C VAL A 102 14.57 28.00 -13.78
N ALA A 103 13.88 27.03 -14.40
CA ALA A 103 14.23 26.48 -15.70
C ALA A 103 14.16 27.54 -16.80
N TRP A 104 13.08 28.32 -16.87
CA TRP A 104 12.90 29.39 -17.86
C TRP A 104 13.97 30.48 -17.78
N LYS A 105 14.48 30.78 -16.58
CA LYS A 105 15.57 31.76 -16.41
C LYS A 105 16.94 31.22 -16.82
N LEU A 106 17.15 29.91 -16.78
CA LEU A 106 18.48 29.30 -16.94
C LEU A 106 18.66 28.52 -18.24
N LEU A 107 17.56 28.01 -18.78
CA LEU A 107 17.47 27.36 -20.09
C LEU A 107 16.82 28.33 -21.07
N ASP A 108 17.36 28.38 -22.28
CA ASP A 108 16.81 29.20 -23.36
C ASP A 108 15.61 28.48 -24.01
N VAL A 109 14.51 28.40 -23.26
CA VAL A 109 13.30 27.66 -23.64
C VAL A 109 12.05 28.52 -23.45
N PRO A 110 10.98 28.30 -24.24
CA PRO A 110 9.69 28.93 -23.99
C PRO A 110 9.16 28.58 -22.59
N PHE A 111 8.42 29.50 -21.96
CA PHE A 111 7.85 29.26 -20.63
C PHE A 111 7.00 27.99 -20.56
N ALA A 112 6.26 27.66 -21.64
CA ALA A 112 5.51 26.40 -21.74
C ALA A 112 6.40 25.16 -21.62
N ALA A 113 7.58 25.15 -22.26
CA ALA A 113 8.54 24.05 -22.11
C ALA A 113 9.08 23.98 -20.66
N ALA A 114 9.37 25.13 -20.05
CA ALA A 114 9.78 25.16 -18.64
C ALA A 114 8.68 24.64 -17.69
N VAL A 115 7.40 24.96 -17.95
CA VAL A 115 6.24 24.39 -17.24
C VAL A 115 6.15 22.88 -17.45
N ALA A 116 6.39 22.39 -18.66
CA ALA A 116 6.43 20.96 -18.93
C ALA A 116 7.54 20.27 -18.12
N LEU A 117 8.77 20.80 -18.08
CA LEU A 117 9.84 20.27 -17.22
C LEU A 117 9.46 20.32 -15.74
N GLY A 118 8.86 21.42 -15.28
CA GLY A 118 8.39 21.54 -13.91
C GLY A 118 7.34 20.49 -13.56
N ALA A 119 6.35 20.30 -14.44
CA ALA A 119 5.30 19.29 -14.28
C ALA A 119 5.86 17.86 -14.28
N VAL A 120 6.87 17.60 -15.12
CA VAL A 120 7.59 16.32 -15.18
C VAL A 120 8.23 15.96 -13.82
N VAL A 121 8.91 16.91 -13.16
CA VAL A 121 9.64 16.64 -11.90
C VAL A 121 8.83 16.92 -10.62
N ALA A 122 7.63 17.48 -10.76
CA ALA A 122 6.76 17.81 -9.64
C ALA A 122 6.22 16.60 -8.87
N PRO A 123 5.65 15.55 -9.52
CA PRO A 123 4.98 14.48 -8.81
C PRO A 123 5.98 13.59 -8.07
N PRO A 124 5.82 13.38 -6.76
CA PRO A 124 6.51 12.33 -6.03
C PRO A 124 5.94 10.95 -6.37
N ASP A 125 6.81 9.95 -6.33
CA ASP A 125 6.49 8.53 -6.36
C ASP A 125 6.24 8.02 -4.94
N ALA A 126 4.96 7.79 -4.63
CA ALA A 126 4.60 7.24 -3.34
C ALA A 126 5.01 5.79 -3.17
N VAL A 127 5.21 5.00 -4.23
CA VAL A 127 5.59 3.59 -4.06
C VAL A 127 6.97 3.50 -3.44
N ALA A 128 7.93 4.28 -3.98
CA ALA A 128 9.24 4.40 -3.37
C ALA A 128 9.17 4.97 -1.95
N ALA A 129 8.37 6.04 -1.74
CA ALA A 129 8.18 6.68 -0.43
C ALA A 129 7.62 5.74 0.62
N THR A 130 6.59 5.00 0.28
CA THR A 130 5.84 4.12 1.18
C THR A 130 6.59 2.83 1.45
N ALA A 131 7.34 2.30 0.48
CA ALA A 131 8.23 1.17 0.71
C ALA A 131 9.31 1.51 1.75
N VAL A 132 9.92 2.69 1.66
CA VAL A 132 10.89 3.16 2.67
C VAL A 132 10.18 3.48 3.99
N ALA A 133 9.03 4.16 3.94
CA ALA A 133 8.26 4.56 5.13
C ALA A 133 7.77 3.35 5.95
N ARG A 134 7.22 2.31 5.30
CA ARG A 134 6.77 1.08 5.94
C ARG A 134 7.96 0.33 6.56
N ARG A 135 9.11 0.30 5.87
CA ARG A 135 10.33 -0.34 6.37
C ARG A 135 10.90 0.35 7.62
N ILE A 136 10.93 1.68 7.65
CA ILE A 136 11.42 2.44 8.82
C ILE A 136 10.36 2.57 9.93
N GLY A 137 9.11 2.21 9.65
CA GLY A 137 8.00 2.26 10.59
C GLY A 137 7.45 3.66 10.82
N LEU A 138 7.07 4.40 9.78
CA LEU A 138 6.36 5.69 9.93
C LEU A 138 4.89 5.51 10.35
N PRO A 139 4.26 6.52 11.00
CA PRO A 139 2.84 6.50 11.36
C PRO A 139 1.94 6.17 10.16
N ARG A 140 0.87 5.37 10.39
CA ARG A 140 -0.15 4.99 9.38
C ARG A 140 -0.64 6.20 8.63
N ARG A 141 -0.97 7.27 9.37
CA ARG A 141 -1.47 8.51 8.79
C ARG A 141 -0.48 9.13 7.80
N VAL A 142 0.81 9.17 8.12
CA VAL A 142 1.85 9.66 7.20
C VAL A 142 1.91 8.77 5.96
N VAL A 143 1.92 7.45 6.14
CA VAL A 143 1.94 6.50 5.02
C VAL A 143 0.70 6.66 4.12
N SER A 144 -0.49 6.71 4.69
CA SER A 144 -1.75 6.89 3.96
C SER A 144 -1.83 8.25 3.24
N VAL A 145 -1.30 9.32 3.85
CA VAL A 145 -1.21 10.63 3.18
C VAL A 145 -0.23 10.57 2.00
N LEU A 146 0.91 9.88 2.14
CA LEU A 146 1.86 9.69 1.03
C LEU A 146 1.25 8.82 -0.09
N GLU A 147 0.53 7.74 0.24
CA GLU A 147 -0.17 6.88 -0.72
C GLU A 147 -1.29 7.63 -1.46
N GLY A 148 -2.09 8.40 -0.72
CA GLY A 148 -3.17 9.20 -1.30
C GLY A 148 -2.66 10.36 -2.16
N GLU A 149 -1.48 10.91 -1.83
CA GLU A 149 -0.85 12.00 -2.58
C GLU A 149 -0.53 11.57 -4.02
N SER A 150 0.14 10.42 -4.24
CA SER A 150 0.57 10.00 -5.58
C SER A 150 -0.59 9.69 -6.54
N LEU A 151 -1.74 9.30 -6.00
CA LEU A 151 -2.87 8.81 -6.80
C LEU A 151 -3.32 9.82 -7.86
N PHE A 152 -3.42 11.10 -7.50
CA PHE A 152 -3.83 12.17 -8.42
C PHE A 152 -2.67 13.07 -8.86
N ASN A 153 -1.49 12.95 -8.24
CA ASN A 153 -0.30 13.71 -8.61
C ASN A 153 0.13 13.47 -10.04
N ASP A 154 0.28 12.20 -10.41
CA ASP A 154 0.71 11.78 -11.74
C ASP A 154 -0.27 12.26 -12.80
N ALA A 155 -1.56 12.24 -12.46
CA ALA A 155 -2.64 12.77 -13.29
C ALA A 155 -2.53 14.29 -13.48
N THR A 156 -2.36 15.04 -12.40
CA THR A 156 -2.15 16.49 -12.46
C THR A 156 -0.90 16.84 -13.27
N ALA A 157 0.20 16.11 -13.06
CA ALA A 157 1.46 16.30 -13.76
C ALA A 157 1.30 16.05 -15.27
N LEU A 158 0.72 14.92 -15.66
CA LEU A 158 0.53 14.55 -17.06
C LEU A 158 -0.45 15.47 -17.79
N VAL A 159 -1.55 15.88 -17.13
CA VAL A 159 -2.44 16.90 -17.69
C VAL A 159 -1.70 18.22 -17.89
N THR A 160 -0.84 18.62 -16.95
CA THR A 160 -0.03 19.83 -17.08
C THR A 160 0.99 19.72 -18.22
N VAL A 161 1.66 18.57 -18.36
CA VAL A 161 2.59 18.28 -19.48
C VAL A 161 1.87 18.32 -20.83
N ASN A 162 0.71 17.68 -20.96
CA ASN A 162 -0.07 17.67 -22.19
C ASN A 162 -0.60 19.06 -22.56
N THR A 163 -1.05 19.83 -21.56
CA THR A 163 -1.44 21.24 -21.76
C THR A 163 -0.25 22.05 -22.26
N ALA A 164 0.92 21.91 -21.63
CA ALA A 164 2.14 22.58 -22.03
C ALA A 164 2.61 22.18 -23.45
N LYS A 165 2.50 20.89 -23.79
CA LYS A 165 2.77 20.37 -25.15
C LYS A 165 1.88 21.02 -26.19
N GLY A 166 0.57 21.16 -25.92
CA GLY A 166 -0.36 21.86 -26.80
C GLY A 166 0.04 23.32 -27.03
N LEU A 167 0.50 24.01 -25.98
CA LEU A 167 1.00 25.39 -26.07
C LEU A 167 2.31 25.50 -26.87
N ILE A 168 3.21 24.51 -26.77
CA ILE A 168 4.45 24.46 -27.56
C ILE A 168 4.12 24.26 -29.05
N ALA A 169 3.19 23.35 -29.36
CA ALA A 169 2.81 23.02 -30.74
C ALA A 169 1.95 24.10 -31.42
N GLY A 170 1.09 24.79 -30.66
CA GLY A 170 0.18 25.82 -31.18
C GLY A 170 0.84 27.13 -31.58
N GLY A 171 2.14 27.31 -31.30
CA GLY A 171 2.87 28.56 -31.53
C GLY A 171 2.39 29.71 -30.64
N ALA A 172 3.12 30.84 -30.67
CA ALA A 172 2.84 32.04 -29.88
C ALA A 172 1.55 32.81 -30.28
N GLY A 173 0.55 32.13 -30.85
CA GLY A 173 -0.81 32.66 -30.90
C GLY A 173 -1.31 32.86 -29.47
N ALA A 174 -2.11 33.90 -29.24
CA ALA A 174 -2.63 34.29 -27.94
C ALA A 174 -3.52 33.21 -27.30
N THR A 175 -2.91 32.11 -26.87
CA THR A 175 -3.48 31.14 -25.95
C THR A 175 -3.59 31.87 -24.62
N THR A 176 -4.78 32.40 -24.38
CA THR A 176 -5.07 33.07 -23.12
C THR A 176 -4.98 32.05 -21.98
N VAL A 177 -4.57 32.47 -20.79
CA VAL A 177 -4.58 31.63 -19.57
C VAL A 177 -5.93 30.90 -19.40
N PHE A 178 -7.00 31.52 -19.89
CA PHE A 178 -8.34 30.96 -19.95
C PHE A 178 -8.47 29.69 -20.80
N THR A 179 -7.87 29.63 -22.00
CA THR A 179 -7.94 28.43 -22.86
C THR A 179 -7.18 27.27 -22.22
N ALA A 180 -5.99 27.54 -21.68
CA ALA A 180 -5.22 26.52 -20.95
C ALA A 180 -5.98 26.01 -19.70
N GLY A 181 -6.62 26.92 -18.94
CA GLY A 181 -7.44 26.54 -17.79
C GLY A 181 -8.67 25.71 -18.17
N ARG A 182 -9.33 26.05 -19.29
CA ARG A 182 -10.46 25.28 -19.82
C ARG A 182 -10.03 23.89 -20.28
N ASP A 183 -8.92 23.78 -21.01
CA ASP A 183 -8.43 22.50 -21.54
C ASP A 183 -7.97 21.59 -20.38
N PHE A 184 -7.34 22.17 -19.35
CA PHE A 184 -7.03 21.47 -18.10
C PHE A 184 -8.30 20.97 -17.38
N LEU A 185 -9.34 21.80 -17.31
CA LEU A 185 -10.62 21.44 -16.68
C LEU A 185 -11.34 20.33 -17.47
N TRP A 186 -11.34 20.42 -18.80
CA TRP A 186 -11.89 19.37 -19.68
C TRP A 186 -11.14 18.06 -19.49
N ALA A 187 -9.81 18.10 -19.49
CA ALA A 187 -8.98 16.93 -19.27
C ALA A 187 -9.29 16.24 -17.94
N SER A 188 -9.46 17.05 -16.88
CA SER A 188 -9.71 16.56 -15.53
C SER A 188 -11.13 16.02 -15.31
N VAL A 189 -12.15 16.82 -15.65
CA VAL A 189 -13.56 16.45 -15.45
C VAL A 189 -13.99 15.39 -16.44
N GLY A 190 -13.57 15.50 -17.70
CA GLY A 190 -13.82 14.49 -18.74
C GLY A 190 -13.20 13.15 -18.37
N GLY A 191 -11.95 13.15 -17.88
CA GLY A 191 -11.28 11.94 -17.43
C GLY A 191 -12.02 11.27 -16.28
N ALA A 192 -12.43 12.05 -15.28
CA ALA A 192 -13.19 11.53 -14.15
C ALA A 192 -14.57 10.96 -14.55
N ALA A 193 -15.28 11.64 -15.45
CA ALA A 193 -16.57 11.18 -15.95
C ALA A 193 -16.43 9.86 -16.74
N ILE A 194 -15.45 9.77 -17.64
CA ILE A 194 -15.18 8.55 -18.42
C ILE A 194 -14.73 7.41 -17.52
N GLY A 195 -13.87 7.67 -16.54
CA GLY A 195 -13.46 6.68 -15.54
C GLY A 195 -14.65 6.13 -14.74
N PHE A 196 -15.61 6.99 -14.36
CA PHE A 196 -16.82 6.56 -13.68
C PHE A 196 -17.72 5.71 -14.60
N VAL A 197 -17.87 6.08 -15.87
CA VAL A 197 -18.61 5.27 -16.86
C VAL A 197 -17.93 3.91 -17.08
N ALA A 198 -16.60 3.89 -17.18
CA ALA A 198 -15.83 2.64 -17.28
C ALA A 198 -16.02 1.75 -16.05
N TYR A 199 -16.03 2.33 -14.85
CA TYR A 199 -16.38 1.60 -13.62
C TYR A 199 -17.78 0.97 -13.69
N LEU A 200 -18.79 1.71 -14.15
CA LEU A 200 -20.15 1.18 -14.28
C LEU A 200 -20.20 0.00 -15.26
N LEU A 201 -19.51 0.12 -16.40
CA LEU A 201 -19.42 -0.93 -17.40
C LEU A 201 -18.73 -2.18 -16.84
N VAL A 202 -17.52 -2.03 -16.28
CA VAL A 202 -16.75 -3.13 -15.70
C VAL A 202 -17.53 -3.82 -14.58
N SER A 203 -18.13 -3.03 -13.68
CA SER A 203 -18.93 -3.57 -12.57
C SER A 203 -20.19 -4.29 -13.04
N TRP A 204 -20.81 -3.82 -14.12
CA TRP A 204 -21.95 -4.51 -14.73
C TRP A 204 -21.52 -5.86 -15.32
N VAL A 205 -20.39 -5.93 -16.03
CA VAL A 205 -19.85 -7.19 -16.56
C VAL A 205 -19.51 -8.16 -15.44
N TRP A 206 -18.78 -7.71 -14.40
CA TRP A 206 -18.38 -8.57 -13.28
C TRP A 206 -19.54 -9.21 -12.54
N ARG A 207 -20.70 -8.56 -12.45
CA ARG A 207 -21.91 -9.15 -11.85
C ARG A 207 -22.45 -10.35 -12.62
N HIS A 208 -22.11 -10.49 -13.90
CA HIS A 208 -22.57 -11.57 -14.77
C HIS A 208 -21.51 -12.66 -14.98
N VAL A 209 -20.29 -12.48 -14.45
CA VAL A 209 -19.17 -13.41 -14.61
C VAL A 209 -18.82 -14.01 -13.27
N THR A 210 -18.99 -15.33 -13.14
CA THR A 210 -18.67 -16.08 -11.91
C THR A 210 -17.30 -16.76 -11.96
N ASP A 211 -16.76 -16.99 -13.16
CA ASP A 211 -15.46 -17.63 -13.34
C ASP A 211 -14.30 -16.71 -12.92
N THR A 212 -13.41 -17.24 -12.08
CA THR A 212 -12.31 -16.46 -11.50
C THR A 212 -11.29 -16.03 -12.55
N VAL A 213 -10.97 -16.88 -13.52
CA VAL A 213 -9.97 -16.55 -14.56
C VAL A 213 -10.48 -15.40 -15.41
N THR A 214 -11.76 -15.43 -15.77
CA THR A 214 -12.40 -14.39 -16.57
C THR A 214 -12.48 -13.06 -15.81
N VAL A 215 -12.81 -13.07 -14.51
CA VAL A 215 -12.79 -11.84 -13.68
C VAL A 215 -11.39 -11.23 -13.63
N VAL A 216 -10.35 -12.04 -13.43
CA VAL A 216 -8.97 -11.56 -13.40
C VAL A 216 -8.53 -11.02 -14.78
N ALA A 217 -8.86 -11.71 -15.87
CA ALA A 217 -8.57 -11.23 -17.22
C ALA A 217 -9.28 -9.89 -17.53
N LEU A 218 -10.53 -9.73 -17.10
CA LEU A 218 -11.27 -8.47 -17.21
C LEU A 218 -10.65 -7.36 -16.35
N SER A 219 -10.11 -7.71 -15.16
CA SER A 219 -9.38 -6.74 -14.34
C SER A 219 -8.16 -6.19 -15.09
N PHE A 220 -7.43 -7.04 -15.82
CA PHE A 220 -6.30 -6.58 -16.64
C PHE A 220 -6.76 -5.66 -17.76
N LEU A 221 -7.93 -5.86 -18.37
CA LEU A 221 -8.43 -4.96 -19.42
C LEU A 221 -8.97 -3.62 -18.90
N SER A 222 -9.40 -3.58 -17.64
CA SER A 222 -10.06 -2.42 -17.02
C SER A 222 -9.27 -1.09 -17.11
N PRO A 223 -7.94 -1.05 -16.89
CA PRO A 223 -7.15 0.16 -17.10
C PRO A 223 -7.32 0.75 -18.51
N TRP A 224 -7.29 -0.08 -19.56
CA TRP A 224 -7.40 0.36 -20.95
C TRP A 224 -8.82 0.75 -21.34
N ILE A 225 -9.82 0.04 -20.81
CA ILE A 225 -11.25 0.40 -20.98
C ILE A 225 -11.52 1.81 -20.48
N ALA A 226 -10.84 2.24 -19.41
CA ALA A 226 -10.94 3.61 -18.90
C ALA A 226 -10.02 4.59 -19.64
N TYR A 227 -8.77 4.21 -19.89
CA TYR A 227 -7.73 5.10 -20.40
C TYR A 227 -7.94 5.49 -21.87
N LEU A 228 -8.19 4.53 -22.76
CA LEU A 228 -8.22 4.77 -24.21
C LEU A 228 -9.37 5.71 -24.64
N PRO A 229 -10.64 5.51 -24.20
CA PRO A 229 -11.73 6.40 -24.62
C PRO A 229 -11.55 7.83 -24.11
N ALA A 230 -10.86 8.02 -22.99
CA ALA A 230 -10.56 9.34 -22.46
C ALA A 230 -9.53 10.07 -23.33
N GLU A 231 -8.43 9.42 -23.71
CA GLU A 231 -7.42 10.03 -24.58
C GLU A 231 -7.99 10.40 -25.97
N GLU A 232 -8.87 9.57 -26.54
CA GLU A 232 -9.54 9.83 -27.83
C GLU A 232 -10.37 11.12 -27.84
N VAL A 233 -10.96 11.51 -26.70
CA VAL A 233 -11.71 12.78 -26.58
C VAL A 233 -10.89 13.90 -25.95
N HIS A 234 -9.56 13.75 -25.92
CA HIS A 234 -8.60 14.65 -25.28
C HIS A 234 -8.91 14.91 -23.79
N ALA A 235 -9.53 13.94 -23.13
CA ALA A 235 -9.65 13.87 -21.69
C ALA A 235 -8.45 13.13 -21.07
N SER A 236 -8.26 13.23 -19.76
CA SER A 236 -7.14 12.54 -19.10
C SER A 236 -7.42 11.05 -18.91
N GLY A 237 -6.74 10.19 -19.69
CA GLY A 237 -6.80 8.73 -19.50
C GLY A 237 -6.26 8.29 -18.14
N VAL A 238 -5.30 9.04 -17.60
CA VAL A 238 -4.73 8.86 -16.25
C VAL A 238 -5.81 8.96 -15.17
N ILE A 239 -6.58 10.05 -15.19
CA ILE A 239 -7.67 10.28 -14.23
C ILE A 239 -8.77 9.24 -14.43
N ALA A 240 -9.07 8.87 -15.68
CA ALA A 240 -10.06 7.84 -15.97
C ALA A 240 -9.67 6.48 -15.37
N ALA A 241 -8.43 6.04 -15.55
CA ALA A 241 -7.92 4.78 -14.98
C ALA A 241 -7.93 4.80 -13.45
N VAL A 242 -7.53 5.92 -12.83
CA VAL A 242 -7.55 6.11 -11.37
C VAL A 242 -8.97 6.04 -10.81
N VAL A 243 -9.91 6.79 -11.38
CA VAL A 243 -11.31 6.79 -10.93
C VAL A 243 -11.93 5.41 -11.09
N CYS A 244 -11.67 4.73 -12.21
CA CYS A 244 -12.12 3.37 -12.45
C CYS A 244 -11.58 2.40 -11.39
N GLY A 245 -10.27 2.37 -11.16
CA GLY A 245 -9.63 1.44 -10.20
C GLY A 245 -10.05 1.65 -8.75
N VAL A 246 -10.18 2.91 -8.32
CA VAL A 246 -10.67 3.23 -6.97
C VAL A 246 -12.13 2.78 -6.80
N ALA A 247 -12.99 3.04 -7.78
CA ALA A 247 -14.41 2.71 -7.70
C ALA A 247 -14.67 1.19 -7.79
N THR A 248 -13.97 0.47 -8.67
CA THR A 248 -14.08 -0.99 -8.80
C THR A 248 -13.58 -1.69 -7.54
N SER A 249 -12.45 -1.28 -6.97
CA SER A 249 -11.91 -1.86 -5.73
C SER A 249 -12.86 -1.71 -4.54
N HIS A 250 -13.48 -0.53 -4.38
CA HIS A 250 -14.47 -0.31 -3.33
C HIS A 250 -15.73 -1.18 -3.52
N ALA A 251 -16.16 -1.40 -4.76
CA ALA A 251 -17.31 -2.23 -5.06
C ALA A 251 -17.00 -3.74 -4.98
N ALA A 252 -15.74 -4.16 -5.12
CA ALA A 252 -15.30 -5.55 -5.25
C ALA A 252 -15.85 -6.51 -4.16
N PRO A 253 -15.93 -6.15 -2.86
CA PRO A 253 -16.50 -7.03 -1.83
C PRO A 253 -17.97 -7.39 -2.06
N LYS A 254 -18.72 -6.55 -2.78
CA LYS A 254 -20.16 -6.74 -3.06
C LYS A 254 -20.43 -7.40 -4.42
N ILE A 255 -19.50 -7.29 -5.38
CA ILE A 255 -19.74 -7.71 -6.77
C ILE A 255 -18.86 -8.88 -7.21
N GLN A 256 -17.78 -9.21 -6.51
CA GLN A 256 -16.89 -10.32 -6.83
C GLN A 256 -16.93 -11.42 -5.77
N THR A 257 -16.59 -12.65 -6.17
CA THR A 257 -16.39 -13.77 -5.24
C THR A 257 -15.11 -13.59 -4.42
N ALA A 258 -14.99 -14.30 -3.28
CA ALA A 258 -13.78 -14.27 -2.47
C ALA A 258 -12.55 -14.80 -3.21
N GLN A 259 -12.72 -15.85 -4.02
CA GLN A 259 -11.65 -16.45 -4.81
C GLN A 259 -11.14 -15.47 -5.86
N SER A 260 -12.03 -14.76 -6.56
CA SER A 260 -11.66 -13.75 -7.55
C SER A 260 -10.86 -12.61 -6.91
N ARG A 261 -11.31 -12.09 -5.76
CA ARG A 261 -10.58 -11.03 -5.02
C ARG A 261 -9.18 -11.45 -4.58
N VAL A 262 -9.02 -12.70 -4.13
CA VAL A 262 -7.70 -13.22 -3.75
C VAL A 262 -6.80 -13.35 -4.98
N SER A 263 -7.32 -13.95 -6.06
CA SER A 263 -6.58 -14.14 -7.31
C SER A 263 -6.17 -12.81 -7.94
N GLU A 264 -7.08 -11.85 -8.03
CA GLU A 264 -6.83 -10.51 -8.57
C GLU A 264 -5.70 -9.80 -7.80
N ARG A 265 -5.76 -9.76 -6.46
CA ARG A 265 -4.71 -9.15 -5.64
C ARG A 265 -3.34 -9.78 -5.86
N LEU A 266 -3.26 -11.12 -5.93
CA LEU A 266 -1.99 -11.82 -6.15
C LEU A 266 -1.42 -11.51 -7.54
N ASN A 267 -2.27 -11.55 -8.58
CA ASN A 267 -1.84 -11.27 -9.95
C ASN A 267 -1.39 -9.81 -10.13
N TRP A 268 -2.15 -8.85 -9.61
CA TRP A 268 -1.77 -7.44 -9.67
C TRP A 268 -0.49 -7.14 -8.89
N ALA A 269 -0.25 -7.81 -7.75
CA ALA A 269 1.01 -7.68 -7.02
C ALA A 269 2.20 -8.13 -7.90
N SER A 270 2.07 -9.25 -8.62
CA SER A 270 3.12 -9.71 -9.56
C SER A 270 3.31 -8.77 -10.75
N ILE A 271 2.22 -8.29 -11.36
CA ILE A 271 2.27 -7.35 -12.49
C ILE A 271 2.94 -6.03 -12.06
N THR A 272 2.49 -5.45 -10.95
CA THR A 272 3.04 -4.20 -10.41
C THR A 272 4.53 -4.35 -10.12
N PHE A 273 4.92 -5.43 -9.44
CA PHE A 273 6.32 -5.74 -9.19
C PHE A 273 7.16 -5.79 -10.48
N LEU A 274 6.68 -6.47 -11.53
CA LEU A 274 7.41 -6.55 -12.79
C LEU A 274 7.48 -5.19 -13.49
N LEU A 275 6.34 -4.51 -13.67
CA LEU A 275 6.26 -3.26 -14.40
C LEU A 275 7.08 -2.15 -13.74
N GLU A 276 6.97 -1.95 -12.43
CA GLU A 276 7.72 -0.91 -11.71
C GLU A 276 9.24 -1.13 -11.85
N ASN A 277 9.70 -2.35 -11.56
CA ASN A 277 11.11 -2.68 -11.61
C ASN A 277 11.67 -2.69 -13.04
N MET A 278 10.87 -3.08 -14.03
CA MET A 278 11.23 -2.95 -15.44
C MET A 278 11.47 -1.49 -15.80
N VAL A 279 10.59 -0.57 -15.39
CA VAL A 279 10.78 0.84 -15.72
C VAL A 279 12.03 1.40 -15.05
N PHE A 280 12.31 1.07 -13.77
CA PHE A 280 13.57 1.47 -13.14
C PHE A 280 14.81 0.97 -13.87
N LEU A 281 14.79 -0.28 -14.34
CA LEU A 281 15.89 -0.83 -15.14
C LEU A 281 16.02 -0.11 -16.49
N LEU A 282 14.91 0.12 -17.18
CA LEU A 282 14.88 0.85 -18.46
C LEU A 282 15.37 2.30 -18.31
N ILE A 283 15.03 2.97 -17.21
CA ILE A 283 15.55 4.29 -16.84
C ILE A 283 17.08 4.23 -16.73
N GLY A 284 17.61 3.25 -15.99
CA GLY A 284 19.05 3.03 -15.87
C GLY A 284 19.72 2.81 -17.22
N LEU A 285 19.16 1.93 -18.06
CA LEU A 285 19.71 1.60 -19.38
C LEU A 285 19.77 2.79 -20.34
N GLN A 286 18.91 3.79 -20.17
CA GLN A 286 18.91 5.02 -21.00
C GLN A 286 19.96 6.06 -20.56
N THR A 287 20.63 5.86 -19.41
CA THR A 287 21.56 6.84 -18.83
C THR A 287 22.63 7.29 -19.83
N ARG A 288 23.28 6.36 -20.53
CA ARG A 288 24.30 6.71 -21.54
C ARG A 288 23.74 7.58 -22.66
N THR A 289 22.61 7.21 -23.23
CA THR A 289 21.97 7.96 -24.33
C THR A 289 21.63 9.38 -23.90
N ILE A 290 21.10 9.56 -22.69
CA ILE A 290 20.75 10.87 -22.14
C ILE A 290 22.00 11.73 -21.89
N VAL A 291 23.04 11.15 -21.27
CA VAL A 291 24.30 11.86 -20.96
C VAL A 291 25.02 12.29 -22.24
N GLU A 292 25.13 11.40 -23.23
CA GLU A 292 25.77 11.71 -24.50
C GLU A 292 24.93 12.70 -25.32
N GLY A 293 23.60 12.61 -25.28
CA GLY A 293 22.69 13.58 -25.91
C GLY A 293 22.91 15.02 -25.43
N VAL A 294 23.15 15.23 -24.13
CA VAL A 294 23.50 16.55 -23.58
C VAL A 294 24.94 16.95 -23.88
N ARG A 295 25.87 15.99 -23.93
CA ARG A 295 27.26 16.29 -24.26
C ARG A 295 27.40 16.87 -25.68
N HIS A 296 26.52 16.44 -26.58
CA HIS A 296 26.44 16.92 -27.96
C HIS A 296 25.46 18.10 -28.16
N SER A 297 24.73 18.53 -27.12
CA SER A 297 23.86 19.72 -27.18
C SER A 297 24.65 21.01 -26.92
N GLY A 298 24.17 22.13 -27.46
CA GLY A 298 24.85 23.44 -27.38
C GLY A 298 25.00 24.00 -25.97
N SER A 299 24.20 23.52 -25.00
CA SER A 299 24.21 23.93 -23.60
C SER A 299 25.42 23.44 -22.80
N GLY A 300 26.05 22.32 -23.22
CA GLY A 300 27.19 21.70 -22.55
C GLY A 300 26.82 20.96 -21.26
N LEU A 301 27.52 19.85 -21.00
CA LEU A 301 27.23 18.95 -19.87
C LEU A 301 27.38 19.63 -18.50
N GLY A 302 28.41 20.46 -18.32
CA GLY A 302 28.67 21.14 -17.04
C GLY A 302 27.59 22.13 -16.63
N ARG A 303 27.11 22.95 -17.58
CA ARG A 303 26.01 23.89 -17.34
C ARG A 303 24.72 23.15 -17.05
N THR A 304 24.40 22.13 -17.84
CA THR A 304 23.19 21.31 -17.65
C THR A 304 23.20 20.60 -16.30
N PHE A 305 24.34 20.07 -15.88
CA PHE A 305 24.50 19.48 -14.55
C PHE A 305 24.27 20.50 -13.42
N ALA A 306 24.83 21.71 -13.53
CA ALA A 306 24.60 22.77 -12.54
C ALA A 306 23.12 23.17 -12.45
N ILE A 307 22.43 23.27 -13.59
CA ILE A 307 20.99 23.52 -13.65
C ILE A 307 20.22 22.35 -13.01
N ALA A 308 20.60 21.10 -13.29
CA ALA A 308 19.97 19.92 -12.71
C ALA A 308 20.11 19.87 -11.18
N VAL A 309 21.27 20.25 -10.63
CA VAL A 309 21.48 20.41 -9.18
C VAL A 309 20.56 21.49 -8.62
N LEU A 310 20.45 22.65 -9.27
CA LEU A 310 19.58 23.72 -8.78
C LEU A 310 18.10 23.34 -8.85
N VAL A 311 17.67 22.67 -9.92
CA VAL A 311 16.31 22.15 -10.05
C VAL A 311 16.04 21.11 -8.95
N LEU A 312 16.96 20.18 -8.70
CA LEU A 312 16.86 19.22 -7.59
C LEU A 312 16.67 19.93 -6.25
N LEU A 313 17.50 20.93 -5.93
CA LEU A 313 17.38 21.70 -4.69
C LEU A 313 16.05 22.46 -4.62
N THR A 314 15.59 23.03 -5.73
CA THR A 314 14.31 23.75 -5.84
C THR A 314 13.15 22.80 -5.54
N VAL A 315 13.14 21.64 -6.19
CA VAL A 315 12.16 20.57 -6.04
C VAL A 315 12.14 20.02 -4.59
N MET A 316 13.31 19.92 -3.95
CA MET A 316 13.43 19.52 -2.54
C MET A 316 12.99 20.61 -1.56
N ALA A 317 13.12 21.89 -1.91
CA ALA A 317 12.76 23.02 -1.06
C ALA A 317 11.26 23.39 -1.14
N LEU A 318 10.67 23.36 -2.33
CA LEU A 318 9.27 23.79 -2.55
C LEU A 318 8.27 22.95 -1.76
N ARG A 319 8.53 21.65 -1.57
CA ARG A 319 7.65 20.75 -0.82
C ARG A 319 7.58 21.13 0.68
N PRO A 320 8.68 21.23 1.44
CA PRO A 320 8.67 21.80 2.80
C PRO A 320 8.03 23.18 2.90
N ILE A 321 8.33 24.08 1.95
CA ILE A 321 7.75 25.44 1.94
C ILE A 321 6.21 25.36 1.87
N TRP A 322 5.68 24.53 0.98
CA TRP A 322 4.24 24.37 0.80
C TRP A 322 3.57 23.69 2.01
N LEU A 323 4.12 22.57 2.49
CA LEU A 323 3.53 21.81 3.60
C LEU A 323 3.54 22.61 4.91
N LEU A 324 4.66 23.26 5.24
CA LEU A 324 4.74 24.10 6.44
C LEU A 324 3.89 25.37 6.29
N GLY A 325 3.93 26.01 5.13
CA GLY A 325 3.15 27.22 4.85
C GLY A 325 1.64 26.98 4.93
N SER A 326 1.17 25.89 4.32
CA SER A 326 -0.25 25.54 4.35
C SER A 326 -0.76 25.14 5.73
N GLU A 327 0.07 24.48 6.54
CA GLU A 327 -0.23 24.17 7.94
C GLU A 327 -0.38 25.46 8.77
N ILE A 328 0.54 26.43 8.60
CA ILE A 328 0.45 27.74 9.27
C ILE A 328 -0.85 28.46 8.88
N VAL A 329 -1.21 28.48 7.59
CA VAL A 329 -2.45 29.10 7.10
C VAL A 329 -3.67 28.38 7.66
N SER A 330 -3.68 27.05 7.64
CA SER A 330 -4.78 26.24 8.15
C SER A 330 -5.06 26.51 9.63
N ARG A 331 -4.01 26.57 10.46
CA ARG A 331 -4.11 26.92 11.89
C ARG A 331 -4.65 28.32 12.11
N ARG A 332 -4.19 29.31 11.33
CA ARG A 332 -4.68 30.70 11.45
C ARG A 332 -6.14 30.86 11.04
N MET A 333 -6.60 30.07 10.08
CA MET A 333 -7.98 30.12 9.59
C MET A 333 -8.95 29.26 10.42
N GLY A 334 -8.48 28.60 11.49
CA GLY A 334 -9.31 27.72 12.32
C GLY A 334 -9.77 26.45 11.60
N TRP A 335 -9.04 26.03 10.56
CA TRP A 335 -9.41 24.92 9.68
C TRP A 335 -8.82 23.57 10.11
N SER A 336 -8.16 23.49 11.26
CA SER A 336 -7.23 22.40 11.63
C SER A 336 -7.84 21.30 12.50
N SER A 337 -9.10 20.91 12.31
CA SER A 337 -9.70 19.82 13.10
C SER A 337 -8.96 18.48 12.95
N THR A 338 -8.10 18.34 11.93
CA THR A 338 -7.27 17.17 11.63
C THR A 338 -5.89 17.58 11.10
N ALA A 339 -5.16 18.50 11.74
CA ALA A 339 -3.79 18.80 11.32
C ALA A 339 -2.81 17.65 11.63
N MET A 340 -1.78 17.45 10.78
CA MET A 340 -0.62 16.61 11.13
C MET A 340 0.21 17.32 12.21
N SER A 341 0.87 16.57 13.09
CA SER A 341 1.83 17.16 14.02
C SER A 341 2.99 17.81 13.24
N GLY A 342 3.66 18.81 13.81
CA GLY A 342 4.78 19.47 13.10
C GLY A 342 5.91 18.51 12.72
N ARG A 343 6.11 17.44 13.50
CA ARG A 343 7.07 16.37 13.20
C ARG A 343 6.62 15.53 12.00
N GLU A 344 5.35 15.12 11.99
CA GLU A 344 4.74 14.38 10.88
C GLU A 344 4.76 15.21 9.58
N THR A 345 4.45 16.50 9.63
CA THR A 345 4.54 17.41 8.49
C THR A 345 5.98 17.52 7.97
N ALA A 346 6.97 17.60 8.87
CA ALA A 346 8.37 17.64 8.49
C ALA A 346 8.80 16.37 7.74
N ILE A 347 8.46 15.19 8.25
CA ILE A 347 8.83 13.94 7.58
C ILE A 347 8.07 13.73 6.27
N ALA A 348 6.77 14.06 6.23
CA ALA A 348 5.97 13.99 5.02
C ALA A 348 6.50 14.95 3.94
N SER A 349 6.99 16.12 4.34
CA SER A 349 7.62 17.07 3.42
C SER A 349 8.96 16.58 2.86
N TRP A 350 9.67 15.74 3.61
CA TRP A 350 10.94 15.17 3.19
C TRP A 350 10.79 13.88 2.36
N ALA A 351 9.68 13.17 2.52
CA ALA A 351 9.40 11.87 1.87
C ALA A 351 8.96 11.97 0.39
N GLY A 352 9.23 13.07 -0.31
CA GLY A 352 8.82 13.28 -1.71
C GLY A 352 9.80 12.69 -2.73
N MET A 353 10.12 11.40 -2.69
CA MET A 353 10.98 10.79 -3.72
C MET A 353 10.32 10.86 -5.09
N ARG A 354 11.05 11.09 -6.18
CA ARG A 354 10.52 11.07 -7.56
C ARG A 354 10.81 9.72 -8.19
N GLY A 355 9.96 9.27 -9.09
CA GLY A 355 10.06 7.91 -9.61
C GLY A 355 9.75 7.78 -11.08
N VAL A 356 9.16 6.64 -11.42
CA VAL A 356 8.96 6.17 -12.80
C VAL A 356 8.24 7.19 -13.67
N VAL A 357 7.16 7.78 -13.16
CA VAL A 357 6.30 8.70 -13.92
C VAL A 357 7.05 9.97 -14.33
N THR A 358 8.04 10.42 -13.57
CA THR A 358 8.86 11.58 -13.93
C THR A 358 9.60 11.34 -15.25
N LEU A 359 10.35 10.25 -15.40
CA LEU A 359 11.07 10.04 -16.66
C LEU A 359 10.11 9.71 -17.81
N ALA A 360 9.06 8.94 -17.54
CA ALA A 360 7.99 8.66 -18.51
C ALA A 360 7.40 9.95 -19.10
N ALA A 361 7.03 10.88 -18.23
CA ALA A 361 6.49 12.18 -18.62
C ALA A 361 7.52 13.04 -19.35
N ALA A 362 8.81 12.94 -19.02
CA ALA A 362 9.86 13.66 -19.75
C ALA A 362 9.91 13.27 -21.24
N PHE A 363 9.56 12.03 -21.57
CA PHE A 363 9.52 11.54 -22.95
C PHE A 363 8.32 12.03 -23.74
N LEU A 364 7.28 12.55 -23.08
CA LEU A 364 6.14 13.20 -23.75
C LEU A 364 6.50 14.52 -24.42
N LEU A 365 7.64 15.11 -24.06
CA LEU A 365 8.11 16.34 -24.67
C LEU A 365 8.33 16.12 -26.17
N PRO A 366 7.68 16.93 -27.05
CA PRO A 366 7.89 16.89 -28.50
C PRO A 366 9.37 16.93 -28.85
N ARG A 367 9.77 16.22 -29.91
CA ARG A 367 11.18 16.10 -30.31
C ARG A 367 11.80 17.47 -30.68
N GLU A 368 10.95 18.38 -31.10
CA GLU A 368 11.25 19.75 -31.53
C GLU A 368 11.38 20.72 -30.36
N THR A 369 11.12 20.26 -29.12
CA THR A 369 11.22 21.11 -27.92
C THR A 369 12.65 21.61 -27.75
N PRO A 370 12.87 22.93 -27.62
CA PRO A 370 14.20 23.48 -27.36
C PRO A 370 14.82 22.88 -26.10
N GLU A 371 16.12 22.55 -26.15
CA GLU A 371 16.86 21.95 -25.02
C GLU A 371 16.22 20.65 -24.46
N ARG A 372 15.45 19.89 -25.27
CA ARG A 372 14.81 18.63 -24.83
C ARG A 372 15.77 17.67 -24.13
N GLN A 373 16.97 17.48 -24.68
CA GLN A 373 17.96 16.57 -24.09
C GLN A 373 18.40 17.03 -22.69
N ALA A 374 18.58 18.34 -22.50
CA ALA A 374 18.88 18.91 -21.19
C ALA A 374 17.70 18.72 -20.22
N MET A 375 16.46 18.91 -20.68
CA MET A 375 15.26 18.69 -19.87
C MET A 375 15.12 17.22 -19.42
N VAL A 376 15.33 16.26 -20.32
CA VAL A 376 15.30 14.82 -20.01
C VAL A 376 16.43 14.45 -19.05
N PHE A 377 17.64 15.01 -19.22
CA PHE A 377 18.74 14.84 -18.28
C PHE A 377 18.41 15.40 -16.89
N ILE A 378 17.82 16.60 -16.82
CA ILE A 378 17.40 17.20 -15.55
C ILE A 378 16.35 16.29 -14.87
N ALA A 379 15.37 15.78 -15.62
CA ALA A 379 14.36 14.85 -15.08
C ALA A 379 14.99 13.56 -14.55
N LEU A 380 15.94 12.95 -15.29
CA LEU A 380 16.70 11.79 -14.83
C LEU A 380 17.48 12.12 -13.55
N PHE A 381 18.22 13.23 -13.55
CA PHE A 381 19.05 13.64 -12.42
C PHE A 381 18.21 13.93 -11.16
N VAL A 382 17.06 14.58 -11.29
CA VAL A 382 16.13 14.82 -10.17
C VAL A 382 15.54 13.51 -9.65
N THR A 383 15.15 12.60 -10.55
CA THR A 383 14.62 11.28 -10.18
C THR A 383 15.65 10.50 -9.36
N VAL A 384 16.86 10.31 -9.91
CA VAL A 384 17.94 9.58 -9.23
C VAL A 384 18.40 10.31 -7.96
N GLY A 385 18.57 11.62 -8.04
CA GLY A 385 19.03 12.45 -6.92
C GLY A 385 18.08 12.40 -5.72
N THR A 386 16.78 12.47 -5.95
CA THR A 386 15.80 12.36 -4.87
C THR A 386 15.68 10.95 -4.30
N LEU A 387 15.70 9.91 -5.14
CA LEU A 387 15.73 8.52 -4.67
C LEU A 387 16.95 8.22 -3.79
N VAL A 388 18.14 8.69 -4.19
CA VAL A 388 19.37 8.52 -3.42
C VAL A 388 19.32 9.35 -2.14
N LEU A 389 19.16 10.67 -2.26
CA LEU A 389 19.28 11.58 -1.12
C LEU A 389 18.18 11.34 -0.10
N GLN A 390 16.91 11.31 -0.52
CA GLN A 390 15.77 11.14 0.39
C GLN A 390 15.65 9.68 0.84
N GLY A 391 15.90 8.70 -0.04
CA GLY A 391 15.85 7.28 0.32
C GLY A 391 16.81 6.90 1.45
N PHE A 392 18.05 7.41 1.44
CA PHE A 392 19.01 7.15 2.52
C PHE A 392 18.81 8.05 3.75
N SER A 393 18.34 9.29 3.57
CA SER A 393 18.21 10.24 4.70
C SER A 393 16.89 10.12 5.47
N LEU A 394 15.82 9.57 4.88
CA LEU A 394 14.50 9.50 5.52
C LEU A 394 14.53 8.71 6.84
N GLY A 395 15.22 7.56 6.88
CA GLY A 395 15.37 6.76 8.09
C GLY A 395 16.23 7.43 9.17
N PHE A 396 17.18 8.28 8.79
CA PHE A 396 17.92 9.11 9.74
C PHE A 396 17.04 10.22 10.32
N LEU A 397 16.26 10.90 9.48
CA LEU A 397 15.35 11.96 9.88
C LEU A 397 14.25 11.43 10.82
N SER A 398 13.67 10.27 10.51
CA SER A 398 12.67 9.61 11.36
C SER A 398 13.16 9.38 12.78
N ARG A 399 14.36 8.79 12.91
CA ARG A 399 14.99 8.53 14.22
C ARG A 399 15.28 9.82 14.99
N ARG A 400 15.62 10.89 14.28
CA ARG A 400 15.90 12.20 14.90
C ARG A 400 14.63 12.92 15.36
N LEU A 401 13.53 12.74 14.65
CA LEU A 401 12.22 13.33 14.99
C LEU A 401 11.43 12.49 15.99
N ASP A 402 11.93 11.31 16.38
CA ASP A 402 11.28 10.40 17.32
C ASP A 402 9.87 10.01 16.86
N LEU A 403 9.72 9.87 15.53
CA LEU A 403 8.47 9.43 14.91
C LEU A 403 8.46 7.92 14.88
N HIS A 404 7.59 7.35 15.72
CA HIS A 404 7.31 5.93 15.77
C HIS A 404 6.05 5.64 14.96
N GLY A 405 6.02 4.48 14.33
CA GLY A 405 4.86 4.00 13.59
C GLY A 405 3.65 3.80 14.50
N PRO A 406 2.48 3.48 13.92
CA PRO A 406 1.37 3.03 14.75
C PRO A 406 1.84 1.84 15.58
N ASP A 407 1.42 1.82 16.84
CA ASP A 407 1.78 0.74 17.75
C ASP A 407 1.29 -0.59 17.14
N PRO A 408 2.18 -1.55 16.84
CA PRO A 408 1.78 -2.85 16.32
C PRO A 408 0.76 -3.57 17.21
N ARG A 409 0.72 -3.27 18.53
CA ARG A 409 -0.36 -3.73 19.40
C ARG A 409 -1.70 -3.07 19.11
N GLU A 410 -1.79 -1.76 18.86
CA GLU A 410 -3.06 -1.12 18.46
C GLU A 410 -3.64 -1.79 17.20
N ASP A 411 -2.77 -2.13 16.26
CA ASP A 411 -3.12 -2.81 15.01
C ASP A 411 -3.61 -4.24 15.26
N ALA A 412 -2.86 -5.00 16.06
CA ALA A 412 -3.24 -6.35 16.48
C ALA A 412 -4.55 -6.35 17.27
N LEU A 413 -4.77 -5.32 18.09
CA LEU A 413 -5.94 -5.17 18.94
C LEU A 413 -7.19 -4.83 18.13
N GLN A 414 -7.09 -3.89 17.19
CA GLN A 414 -8.16 -3.62 16.22
C GLN A 414 -8.48 -4.86 15.38
N THR A 415 -7.46 -5.61 14.98
CA THR A 415 -7.63 -6.87 14.23
C THR A 415 -8.35 -7.92 15.08
N ALA A 416 -7.97 -8.08 16.35
CA ALA A 416 -8.61 -9.00 17.29
C ALA A 416 -10.08 -8.61 17.53
N GLN A 417 -10.36 -7.34 17.77
CA GLN A 417 -11.72 -6.82 17.93
C GLN A 417 -12.58 -7.07 16.69
N LEU A 418 -12.10 -6.69 15.50
CA LEU A 418 -12.87 -6.86 14.27
C LEU A 418 -13.11 -8.34 13.97
N THR A 419 -12.11 -9.19 14.22
CA THR A 419 -12.23 -10.65 14.06
C THR A 419 -13.24 -11.23 15.05
N GLN A 420 -13.20 -10.82 16.31
CA GLN A 420 -14.16 -11.25 17.33
C GLN A 420 -15.59 -10.82 16.97
N ALA A 421 -15.79 -9.55 16.58
CA ALA A 421 -17.08 -9.03 16.19
C ALA A 421 -17.64 -9.78 14.96
N ALA A 422 -16.78 -10.08 13.97
CA ALA A 422 -17.17 -10.87 12.80
C ALA A 422 -17.55 -12.32 13.16
N VAL A 423 -16.81 -12.96 14.08
CA VAL A 423 -17.12 -14.31 14.58
C VAL A 423 -18.43 -14.31 15.37
N ASN A 424 -18.65 -13.33 16.24
CA ASN A 424 -19.90 -13.19 17.00
C ASN A 424 -21.10 -12.99 16.07
N ALA A 425 -20.96 -12.16 15.03
CA ALA A 425 -22.01 -12.00 14.01
C ALA A 425 -22.28 -13.31 13.24
N GLY A 426 -21.24 -14.07 12.92
CA GLY A 426 -21.37 -15.38 12.29
C GLY A 426 -22.08 -16.41 13.18
N ASN A 427 -21.76 -16.44 14.48
CA ASN A 427 -22.40 -17.32 15.45
C ASN A 427 -23.88 -16.95 15.65
N ARG A 428 -24.23 -15.66 15.77
CA ARG A 428 -25.63 -15.23 15.83
C ARG A 428 -26.41 -15.67 14.59
N ARG A 429 -25.84 -15.48 13.40
CA ARG A 429 -26.49 -15.91 12.15
C ARG A 429 -26.62 -17.44 12.05
N LEU A 430 -25.68 -18.19 12.62
CA LEU A 430 -25.78 -19.64 12.75
C LEU A 430 -26.92 -20.04 13.67
N ASP A 431 -27.06 -19.40 14.83
CA ASP A 431 -28.13 -19.67 15.79
C ASP A 431 -29.51 -19.35 15.18
N GLU A 432 -29.64 -18.23 14.47
CA GLU A 432 -30.86 -17.89 13.70
C GLU A 432 -31.21 -18.96 12.64
N GLU A 433 -30.22 -19.49 11.91
CA GLU A 433 -30.47 -20.54 10.91
C GLU A 433 -30.91 -21.87 11.55
N LEU A 434 -30.42 -22.15 12.77
CA LEU A 434 -30.78 -23.37 13.50
C LEU A 434 -32.21 -23.30 14.03
N ASP A 435 -32.64 -22.13 14.50
CA ASP A 435 -34.02 -21.91 14.95
C ASP A 435 -35.01 -22.04 13.77
N ASP A 436 -34.61 -21.62 12.57
CA ASP A 436 -35.42 -21.71 11.34
C ASP A 436 -35.27 -23.05 10.57
N SER A 437 -34.35 -23.93 10.99
CA SER A 437 -34.04 -25.17 10.26
C SER A 437 -35.10 -26.25 10.46
N GLU A 438 -35.64 -26.77 9.36
CA GLU A 438 -36.52 -27.96 9.37
C GLU A 438 -35.77 -29.26 9.71
N PHE A 439 -34.43 -29.25 9.57
CA PHE A 439 -33.58 -30.43 9.77
C PHE A 439 -32.75 -30.31 11.05
N GLU A 440 -32.63 -31.42 11.79
CA GLU A 440 -31.71 -31.52 12.91
C GLU A 440 -30.26 -31.58 12.41
N VAL A 441 -29.45 -30.60 12.80
CA VAL A 441 -28.04 -30.52 12.42
C VAL A 441 -27.20 -31.32 13.41
N PRO A 442 -26.33 -32.24 12.95
CA PRO A 442 -25.48 -33.03 13.85
C PRO A 442 -24.59 -32.14 14.73
N GLU A 443 -24.53 -32.45 16.03
CA GLU A 443 -23.76 -31.67 17.01
C GLU A 443 -22.29 -31.50 16.63
N GLN A 444 -21.69 -32.52 16.00
CA GLN A 444 -20.30 -32.46 15.53
C GLN A 444 -20.07 -31.37 14.47
N VAL A 445 -21.06 -31.08 13.63
CA VAL A 445 -21.00 -30.00 12.64
C VAL A 445 -21.04 -28.65 13.36
N LEU A 446 -21.92 -28.50 14.35
CA LEU A 446 -22.03 -27.27 15.15
C LEU A 446 -20.74 -26.98 15.91
N ILE A 447 -20.17 -27.99 16.57
CA ILE A 447 -18.89 -27.91 17.27
C ILE A 447 -17.80 -27.48 16.28
N SER A 448 -17.73 -28.10 15.11
CA SER A 448 -16.72 -27.77 14.08
C SER A 448 -16.83 -26.32 13.60
N LEU A 449 -18.04 -25.85 13.25
CA LEU A 449 -18.27 -24.48 12.78
C LEU A 449 -17.91 -23.44 13.84
N ARG A 450 -18.36 -23.65 15.09
CA ARG A 450 -18.04 -22.76 16.22
C ARG A 450 -16.53 -22.77 16.51
N HIS A 451 -15.88 -23.94 16.51
CA HIS A 451 -14.43 -24.05 16.69
C HIS A 451 -13.64 -23.32 15.59
N GLN A 452 -14.09 -23.35 14.33
CA GLN A 452 -13.45 -22.58 13.26
C GLN A 452 -13.53 -21.07 13.48
N GLY A 453 -14.67 -20.58 13.97
CA GLY A 453 -14.84 -19.18 14.38
C GLY A 453 -13.93 -18.81 15.54
N THR A 454 -14.03 -19.55 16.65
CA THR A 454 -13.26 -19.31 17.87
C THR A 454 -11.75 -19.37 17.63
N ARG A 455 -11.25 -20.33 16.82
CA ARG A 455 -9.81 -20.41 16.50
C ARG A 455 -9.30 -19.15 15.81
N ARG A 456 -10.07 -18.56 14.89
CA ARG A 456 -9.68 -17.30 14.22
C ARG A 456 -9.62 -16.13 15.18
N ALA A 457 -10.58 -16.03 16.11
CA ALA A 457 -10.58 -14.99 17.12
C ALA A 457 -9.45 -15.16 18.14
N ASN A 458 -9.28 -16.37 18.67
CA ASN A 458 -8.23 -16.72 19.63
C ASN A 458 -6.84 -16.43 19.08
N LEU A 459 -6.55 -16.81 17.83
CA LEU A 459 -5.29 -16.48 17.16
C LEU A 459 -5.01 -14.98 17.13
N ALA A 460 -6.04 -14.15 16.91
CA ALA A 460 -5.86 -12.70 16.89
C ALA A 460 -5.60 -12.12 18.29
N TRP A 461 -6.19 -12.68 19.34
CA TRP A 461 -5.96 -12.29 20.73
C TRP A 461 -4.60 -12.77 21.27
N GLU A 462 -4.18 -13.98 20.92
CA GLU A 462 -2.89 -14.58 21.33
C GLU A 462 -1.70 -13.72 20.91
N ARG A 463 -1.83 -12.94 19.83
CA ARG A 463 -0.79 -12.00 19.36
C ARG A 463 -0.55 -10.81 20.28
N LEU A 464 -1.50 -10.48 21.14
CA LEU A 464 -1.40 -9.29 21.98
C LEU A 464 -0.54 -9.54 23.21
N GLY A 465 -0.54 -10.76 23.73
CA GLY A 465 0.13 -11.13 24.96
C GLY A 465 1.15 -12.23 24.75
N HIS A 466 2.43 -11.84 24.70
CA HIS A 466 3.55 -12.75 24.88
C HIS A 466 4.70 -11.98 25.53
N SER A 467 4.83 -12.11 26.86
CA SER A 467 6.00 -11.65 27.61
C SER A 467 6.90 -12.77 28.11
N ASP A 468 6.44 -14.04 28.15
CA ASP A 468 7.24 -15.19 28.56
C ASP A 468 7.35 -16.26 27.46
N ASP A 469 8.57 -16.42 26.94
CA ASP A 469 9.00 -17.25 25.81
C ASP A 469 8.98 -18.78 26.09
N THR A 470 8.15 -19.26 27.01
CA THR A 470 8.30 -20.64 27.56
C THR A 470 7.14 -21.60 27.29
N SER A 471 5.94 -21.13 26.91
CA SER A 471 4.79 -22.00 26.66
C SER A 471 4.18 -21.81 25.27
N GLU A 472 4.11 -22.89 24.49
CA GLU A 472 3.45 -22.94 23.18
C GLU A 472 1.94 -22.63 23.31
N THR A 473 1.41 -21.67 22.54
CA THR A 473 -0.03 -21.39 22.51
C THR A 473 -0.81 -22.52 21.82
N PRO A 474 -2.14 -22.64 22.05
CA PRO A 474 -2.96 -23.58 21.30
C PRO A 474 -2.89 -23.38 19.77
N SER A 475 -2.78 -22.13 19.29
CA SER A 475 -2.63 -21.86 17.86
C SER A 475 -1.25 -22.27 17.34
N ASP A 476 -0.18 -22.08 18.10
CA ASP A 476 1.17 -22.55 17.74
C ASP A 476 1.22 -24.08 17.65
N ALA A 477 0.68 -24.76 18.67
CA ALA A 477 0.58 -26.21 18.70
C ALA A 477 -0.22 -26.73 17.49
N TYR A 478 -1.36 -26.10 17.19
CA TYR A 478 -2.15 -26.43 15.99
C TYR A 478 -1.34 -26.26 14.71
N ARG A 479 -0.64 -25.13 14.54
CA ARG A 479 0.16 -24.84 13.34
C ARG A 479 1.28 -25.86 13.15
N ARG A 480 2.03 -26.17 14.21
CA ARG A 480 3.14 -27.14 14.18
C ARG A 480 2.63 -28.53 13.83
N LEU A 481 1.59 -29.00 14.51
CA LEU A 481 1.03 -30.33 14.29
C LEU A 481 0.38 -30.46 12.91
N ARG A 482 -0.42 -29.47 12.47
CA ARG A 482 -1.08 -29.54 11.17
C ARG A 482 -0.09 -29.43 10.01
N SER A 483 0.97 -28.63 10.14
CA SER A 483 2.05 -28.58 9.14
C SER A 483 2.72 -29.95 8.97
N ALA A 484 3.02 -30.64 10.08
CA ALA A 484 3.59 -31.99 10.04
C ALA A 484 2.62 -33.02 9.39
N MET A 485 1.31 -32.90 9.64
CA MET A 485 0.31 -33.73 8.98
C MET A 485 0.26 -33.48 7.48
N LEU A 486 0.22 -32.22 7.04
CA LEU A 486 0.19 -31.84 5.62
C LEU A 486 1.44 -32.34 4.87
N GLU A 487 2.61 -32.29 5.51
CA GLU A 487 3.84 -32.85 4.95
C GLU A 487 3.72 -34.36 4.69
N ALA A 488 3.17 -35.11 5.65
CA ALA A 488 2.94 -36.55 5.51
C ALA A 488 1.86 -36.88 4.45
N GLU A 489 0.76 -36.12 4.42
CA GLU A 489 -0.31 -36.23 3.42
C GLU A 489 0.24 -36.01 2.00
N ARG A 490 1.01 -34.93 1.81
CA ARG A 490 1.70 -34.61 0.54
C ARG A 490 2.66 -35.71 0.13
N ALA A 491 3.51 -36.19 1.06
CA ALA A 491 4.45 -37.27 0.77
C ALA A 491 3.74 -38.53 0.26
N LYS A 492 2.55 -38.83 0.80
CA LYS A 492 1.73 -39.95 0.32
C LYS A 492 1.20 -39.73 -1.09
N VAL A 493 0.69 -38.53 -1.40
CA VAL A 493 0.21 -38.17 -2.76
C VAL A 493 1.34 -38.29 -3.77
N LEU A 494 2.52 -37.75 -3.47
CA LEU A 494 3.71 -37.85 -4.31
C LEU A 494 4.15 -39.31 -4.53
N LYS A 495 4.09 -40.15 -3.49
CA LYS A 495 4.39 -41.58 -3.61
C LYS A 495 3.40 -42.33 -4.52
N LEU A 496 2.14 -41.91 -4.57
CA LEU A 496 1.14 -42.48 -5.49
C LEU A 496 1.34 -41.98 -6.92
N ARG A 497 1.70 -40.70 -7.10
CA ARG A 497 2.11 -40.12 -8.38
C ARG A 497 3.27 -40.89 -8.99
N ASP A 498 4.33 -41.13 -8.22
CA ASP A 498 5.55 -41.80 -8.69
C ASP A 498 5.30 -43.26 -9.11
N LYS A 499 4.21 -43.87 -8.63
CA LYS A 499 3.78 -45.22 -9.02
C LYS A 499 2.85 -45.25 -10.24
N GLY A 500 2.39 -44.10 -10.73
CA GLY A 500 1.48 -44.01 -11.89
C GLY A 500 0.12 -44.68 -11.70
N ILE A 501 -0.35 -44.83 -10.44
CA ILE A 501 -1.59 -45.57 -10.12
C ILE A 501 -2.85 -44.71 -10.36
N MET A 502 -2.71 -43.39 -10.24
CA MET A 502 -3.82 -42.44 -10.26
C MET A 502 -3.68 -41.49 -11.44
N ASP A 503 -4.81 -41.02 -11.95
CA ASP A 503 -4.85 -39.98 -12.97
C ASP A 503 -4.22 -38.67 -12.45
N HIS A 504 -3.57 -37.94 -13.35
CA HIS A 504 -2.87 -36.70 -13.04
C HIS A 504 -3.82 -35.64 -12.49
N ASP A 505 -5.03 -35.51 -13.06
CA ASP A 505 -5.98 -34.47 -12.70
C ASP A 505 -6.48 -34.67 -11.26
N VAL A 506 -6.70 -35.93 -10.85
CA VAL A 506 -7.09 -36.28 -9.48
C VAL A 506 -5.98 -35.97 -8.49
N LEU A 507 -4.73 -36.29 -8.83
CA LEU A 507 -3.57 -35.96 -8.00
C LEU A 507 -3.41 -34.44 -7.85
N GLN A 508 -3.61 -33.69 -8.94
CA GLN A 508 -3.52 -32.24 -8.95
C GLN A 508 -4.62 -31.60 -8.08
N GLN A 509 -5.85 -32.10 -8.14
CA GLN A 509 -6.95 -31.61 -7.28
C GLN A 509 -6.65 -31.83 -5.79
N VAL A 510 -6.16 -33.00 -5.41
CA VAL A 510 -5.78 -33.28 -4.01
C VAL A 510 -4.62 -32.38 -3.57
N MET A 511 -3.59 -32.23 -4.41
CA MET A 511 -2.47 -31.32 -4.13
C MET A 511 -2.94 -29.88 -3.93
N GLN A 512 -3.84 -29.38 -4.79
CA GLN A 512 -4.37 -28.02 -4.66
C GLN A 512 -5.12 -27.81 -3.33
N LEU A 513 -5.87 -28.79 -2.86
CA LEU A 513 -6.55 -28.71 -1.56
C LEU A 513 -5.55 -28.60 -0.40
N LEU A 514 -4.49 -29.43 -0.43
CA LEU A 514 -3.41 -29.39 0.58
C LEU A 514 -2.65 -28.05 0.54
N ASP A 515 -2.35 -27.55 -0.66
CA ASP A 515 -1.61 -26.30 -0.85
C ASP A 515 -2.44 -25.08 -0.39
N VAL A 516 -3.76 -25.09 -0.60
CA VAL A 516 -4.66 -24.05 -0.07
C VAL A 516 -4.62 -24.05 1.46
N GLU A 517 -4.69 -25.22 2.10
CA GLU A 517 -4.66 -25.30 3.56
C GLU A 517 -3.29 -24.88 4.13
N GLU A 518 -2.18 -25.33 3.54
CA GLU A 518 -0.83 -24.91 3.94
C GLU A 518 -0.64 -23.40 3.79
N SER A 519 -1.17 -22.80 2.71
CA SER A 519 -1.08 -21.35 2.48
C SER A 519 -1.79 -20.54 3.56
N MET A 520 -2.87 -21.09 4.15
CA MET A 520 -3.60 -20.47 5.25
C MET A 520 -2.82 -20.53 6.57
N ILE A 521 -2.01 -21.57 6.77
CA ILE A 521 -1.15 -21.73 7.95
C ILE A 521 0.12 -20.87 7.84
N ALA A 522 0.78 -20.88 6.68
CA ALA A 522 2.04 -20.17 6.46
C ALA A 522 1.91 -18.64 6.57
N ARG A 523 0.82 -18.04 6.05
CA ARG A 523 0.56 -16.59 6.13
C ARG A 523 0.53 -16.04 7.55
N VAL A 524 0.15 -16.86 8.52
CA VAL A 524 0.08 -16.45 9.93
C VAL A 524 1.49 -16.32 10.51
N ARG A 525 2.41 -17.22 10.15
CA ARG A 525 3.80 -17.24 10.65
C ARG A 525 4.59 -15.98 10.27
N ASP A 526 4.54 -15.60 8.99
CA ASP A 526 5.29 -14.44 8.48
C ASP A 526 4.83 -13.11 9.11
N HIS A 527 3.61 -13.06 9.64
CA HIS A 527 3.06 -11.88 10.32
C HIS A 527 3.46 -11.81 11.80
N ASP A 528 3.56 -12.96 12.48
CA ASP A 528 3.91 -13.03 13.90
C ASP A 528 5.41 -12.75 14.14
N GLU A 529 6.29 -13.22 13.25
CA GLU A 529 7.74 -12.99 13.32
C GLU A 529 8.11 -11.49 13.26
N ALA A 530 7.28 -10.67 12.61
CA ALA A 530 7.47 -9.23 12.52
C ALA A 530 7.10 -8.44 13.80
N LEU A 531 6.33 -9.04 14.72
CA LEU A 531 5.87 -8.42 15.96
C LEU A 531 6.85 -8.61 17.12
N ASN A 532 7.58 -9.73 17.14
CA ASN A 532 8.47 -10.12 18.25
C ASN A 532 9.72 -9.23 18.41
N GLU A 533 10.04 -8.36 17.46
CA GLU A 533 11.25 -7.51 17.49
C GLU A 533 11.05 -6.10 18.12
N ARG A 534 9.85 -5.74 18.60
CA ARG A 534 9.55 -4.34 18.99
C ARG A 534 9.05 -4.18 20.42
N VAL A 535 9.55 -3.12 21.08
CA VAL A 535 9.16 -2.75 22.44
C VAL A 535 7.74 -2.20 22.44
N LEU A 536 6.95 -2.70 23.39
CA LEU A 536 5.55 -2.46 23.61
C LEU A 536 5.30 -1.07 24.21
N LEU A 537 4.38 -0.30 23.65
CA LEU A 537 3.86 0.93 24.26
C LEU A 537 2.35 0.74 24.51
N THR A 538 1.79 1.40 25.51
CA THR A 538 0.34 1.37 25.75
C THR A 538 -0.37 2.24 24.71
N PRO A 539 -1.51 1.79 24.14
CA PRO A 539 -2.30 2.60 23.21
C PRO A 539 -2.73 3.93 23.86
N GLU A 540 -2.81 5.01 23.06
CA GLU A 540 -3.44 6.26 23.52
C GLU A 540 -4.93 6.02 23.82
N GLU A 541 -5.40 6.48 24.99
CA GLU A 541 -6.80 6.43 25.43
C GLU A 541 -7.74 6.93 24.32
N ARG A 542 -8.67 6.07 23.87
CA ARG A 542 -9.79 6.52 23.02
C ARG A 542 -11.10 6.50 23.81
N GLN A 543 -11.86 7.55 23.59
CA GLN A 543 -13.13 7.87 24.23
C GLN A 543 -14.14 6.71 24.10
N PHE A 544 -14.65 6.33 25.28
CA PHE A 544 -15.57 5.24 25.55
C PHE A 544 -16.83 5.29 24.67
N GLY A 545 -17.09 4.19 23.95
CA GLY A 545 -18.36 3.94 23.25
C GLY A 545 -19.35 3.09 24.06
N CYS A 546 -19.02 2.77 25.32
CA CYS A 546 -19.78 1.89 26.19
C CYS A 546 -19.78 2.45 27.61
N GLU A 547 -20.97 2.51 28.21
CA GLU A 547 -21.21 3.05 29.55
C GLU A 547 -20.44 2.24 30.62
N HIS A 548 -20.40 0.91 30.48
CA HIS A 548 -19.64 0.04 31.38
C HIS A 548 -18.14 0.37 31.44
N LEU A 549 -17.53 0.71 30.30
CA LEU A 549 -16.11 1.08 30.25
C LEU A 549 -15.84 2.45 30.86
N ALA A 550 -16.78 3.38 30.71
CA ALA A 550 -16.70 4.71 31.29
C ALA A 550 -16.81 4.68 32.82
N ASP A 551 -17.67 3.80 33.35
CA ASP A 551 -17.93 3.66 34.79
C ASP A 551 -16.94 2.74 35.52
N ALA A 552 -16.21 1.88 34.79
CA ALA A 552 -15.26 0.95 35.39
C ALA A 552 -14.07 1.68 36.04
N PRO A 553 -13.65 1.26 37.26
CA PRO A 553 -12.53 1.89 37.95
C PRO A 553 -11.21 1.69 37.21
N PHE A 554 -10.28 2.64 37.36
CA PHE A 554 -9.01 2.62 36.62
C PHE A 554 -8.04 1.51 37.08
N ALA A 555 -8.11 1.12 38.35
CA ALA A 555 -7.28 0.10 38.95
C ALA A 555 -8.02 -0.55 40.12
N VAL A 556 -7.81 -1.87 40.25
CA VAL A 556 -8.24 -2.70 41.39
C VAL A 556 -7.06 -3.60 41.74
N ASP A 557 -6.87 -3.91 43.02
CA ASP A 557 -5.83 -4.84 43.43
C ASP A 557 -6.20 -6.28 43.04
N PRO A 558 -5.28 -7.06 42.44
CA PRO A 558 -5.55 -8.44 42.07
C PRO A 558 -5.63 -9.33 43.31
N ASN A 559 -6.66 -10.19 43.37
CA ASN A 559 -6.81 -11.18 44.44
C ASN A 559 -5.68 -12.23 44.39
N THR A 560 -5.20 -12.57 43.19
CA THR A 560 -4.08 -13.49 42.95
C THR A 560 -3.04 -12.83 42.03
N PRO A 561 -2.06 -12.11 42.60
CA PRO A 561 -1.03 -11.41 41.81
C PRO A 561 -0.13 -12.35 41.00
N GLU A 562 -0.04 -13.62 41.39
CA GLU A 562 0.84 -14.64 40.82
C GLU A 562 0.28 -15.26 39.53
N GLY A 563 -1.02 -15.09 39.25
CA GLY A 563 -1.65 -15.72 38.08
C GLY A 563 -3.17 -15.93 38.23
N CYS A 564 -3.75 -16.69 37.30
CA CYS A 564 -5.16 -17.06 37.35
C CYS A 564 -5.43 -17.98 38.55
N GLU A 565 -6.40 -17.60 39.39
CA GLU A 565 -6.70 -18.27 40.67
C GLU A 565 -6.97 -19.76 40.50
N GLU A 566 -7.82 -20.12 39.54
CA GLU A 566 -8.20 -21.50 39.27
C GLU A 566 -7.12 -22.26 38.53
N CYS A 567 -6.37 -21.61 37.62
CA CYS A 567 -5.29 -22.29 36.93
C CYS A 567 -4.16 -22.68 37.89
N LEU A 568 -3.82 -21.79 38.84
CA LEU A 568 -2.88 -22.09 39.91
C LEU A 568 -3.40 -23.22 40.82
N ARG A 569 -4.69 -23.20 41.16
CA ARG A 569 -5.34 -24.24 41.96
C ARG A 569 -5.30 -25.61 41.29
N ASP A 570 -5.59 -25.65 39.99
CA ASP A 570 -5.73 -26.88 39.22
C ASP A 570 -4.41 -27.37 38.60
N GLY A 571 -3.33 -26.59 38.76
CA GLY A 571 -2.03 -26.89 38.14
C GLY A 571 -2.07 -26.82 36.61
N THR A 572 -2.93 -25.98 36.03
CA THR A 572 -3.08 -25.81 34.58
C THR A 572 -2.33 -24.56 34.10
N VAL A 573 -1.98 -24.55 32.81
CA VAL A 573 -1.32 -23.42 32.16
C VAL A 573 -2.36 -22.44 31.59
N TRP A 574 -2.01 -21.16 31.58
CA TRP A 574 -2.77 -20.09 30.93
C TRP A 574 -1.97 -19.47 29.79
N VAL A 575 -2.69 -18.78 28.91
CA VAL A 575 -2.10 -18.07 27.76
C VAL A 575 -2.01 -16.57 28.04
N HIS A 576 -3.02 -15.99 28.67
CA HIS A 576 -3.11 -14.56 28.97
C HIS A 576 -4.03 -14.32 30.17
N LEU A 577 -3.74 -13.30 30.98
CA LEU A 577 -4.46 -13.00 32.20
C LEU A 577 -5.32 -11.74 32.10
N ARG A 578 -6.52 -11.80 32.69
CA ARG A 578 -7.49 -10.70 32.78
C ARG A 578 -7.87 -10.44 34.24
N LEU A 579 -7.85 -9.18 34.64
CA LEU A 579 -8.21 -8.70 35.96
C LEU A 579 -9.61 -8.07 35.93
N CYS A 580 -10.54 -8.59 36.72
CA CYS A 580 -11.87 -8.02 36.91
C CYS A 580 -11.80 -6.68 37.64
N LEU A 581 -12.30 -5.62 37.01
CA LEU A 581 -12.31 -4.28 37.61
C LEU A 581 -13.46 -4.07 38.62
N ALA A 582 -14.36 -5.04 38.79
CA ALA A 582 -15.40 -4.97 39.81
C ALA A 582 -14.96 -5.61 41.15
N CYS A 583 -14.16 -6.69 41.11
CA CYS A 583 -13.89 -7.51 42.30
C CYS A 583 -12.44 -8.00 42.46
N GLY A 584 -11.52 -7.64 41.57
CA GLY A 584 -10.10 -8.02 41.68
C GLY A 584 -9.77 -9.46 41.28
N HIS A 585 -10.74 -10.25 40.84
CA HIS A 585 -10.51 -11.62 40.38
C HIS A 585 -9.60 -11.66 39.14
N VAL A 586 -8.59 -12.54 39.14
CA VAL A 586 -7.69 -12.76 38.01
C VAL A 586 -8.04 -14.08 37.32
N GLY A 587 -8.56 -13.99 36.10
CA GLY A 587 -8.98 -15.13 35.29
C GLY A 587 -8.13 -15.28 34.03
N CYS A 588 -8.00 -16.50 33.53
CA CYS A 588 -7.33 -16.78 32.25
C CYS A 588 -8.25 -16.50 31.05
N CYS A 589 -7.65 -16.11 29.91
CA CYS A 589 -8.37 -15.73 28.69
C CYS A 589 -9.07 -16.91 27.99
N ASP A 590 -9.83 -16.61 26.93
CA ASP A 590 -10.64 -17.58 26.18
C ASP A 590 -9.83 -18.56 25.31
N SER A 591 -8.54 -18.26 25.09
CA SER A 591 -7.56 -19.18 24.53
C SER A 591 -7.02 -20.18 25.55
N SER A 592 -7.12 -19.88 26.85
CA SER A 592 -6.67 -20.79 27.90
C SER A 592 -7.68 -21.93 28.07
N VAL A 593 -7.22 -23.10 28.51
CA VAL A 593 -8.07 -24.29 28.71
C VAL A 593 -9.24 -23.98 29.66
N GLY A 594 -8.99 -23.20 30.71
CA GLY A 594 -9.97 -22.89 31.75
C GLY A 594 -11.04 -21.86 31.38
N LYS A 595 -10.73 -20.90 30.50
CA LYS A 595 -11.59 -19.75 30.12
C LYS A 595 -12.20 -19.02 31.33
N HIS A 596 -11.44 -18.89 32.41
CA HIS A 596 -11.97 -18.46 33.71
C HIS A 596 -12.48 -17.02 33.69
N ALA A 597 -11.90 -16.13 32.87
CA ALA A 597 -12.44 -14.78 32.71
C ALA A 597 -13.87 -14.76 32.16
N SER A 598 -14.16 -15.53 31.10
CA SER A 598 -15.53 -15.60 30.55
C SER A 598 -16.51 -16.30 31.48
N LYS A 599 -16.07 -17.34 32.21
CA LYS A 599 -16.89 -18.01 33.22
C LYS A 599 -17.24 -17.06 34.37
N HIS A 600 -16.25 -16.32 34.86
CA HIS A 600 -16.45 -15.30 35.90
C HIS A 600 -17.48 -14.26 35.48
N TYR A 601 -17.42 -13.76 34.24
CA TYR A 601 -18.48 -12.87 33.72
C TYR A 601 -19.85 -13.56 33.70
N ALA A 602 -19.95 -14.78 33.17
CA ALA A 602 -21.22 -15.50 33.10
C ALA A 602 -21.85 -15.79 34.48
N GLU A 603 -21.02 -15.92 35.52
CA GLU A 603 -21.46 -16.20 36.90
C GLU A 603 -21.78 -14.94 37.71
N THR A 604 -21.07 -13.84 37.44
CA THR A 604 -21.14 -12.62 38.28
C THR A 604 -21.74 -11.39 37.59
N ASP A 605 -21.88 -11.43 36.27
CA ASP A 605 -22.30 -10.31 35.42
C ASP A 605 -21.38 -9.07 35.53
N HIS A 606 -20.13 -9.25 35.97
CA HIS A 606 -19.15 -8.18 36.05
C HIS A 606 -18.63 -7.79 34.65
N PRO A 607 -18.99 -6.62 34.11
CA PRO A 607 -18.92 -6.40 32.67
C PRO A 607 -17.51 -6.11 32.16
N VAL A 608 -16.61 -5.57 32.99
CA VAL A 608 -15.32 -5.04 32.53
C VAL A 608 -14.13 -5.73 33.20
N MET A 609 -13.19 -6.18 32.37
CA MET A 609 -11.89 -6.70 32.81
C MET A 609 -10.76 -6.00 32.06
N ARG A 610 -9.65 -5.75 32.75
CA ARG A 610 -8.41 -5.21 32.17
C ARG A 610 -7.44 -6.35 31.87
N SER A 611 -6.56 -6.18 30.87
CA SER A 611 -5.37 -7.02 30.78
C SER A 611 -4.57 -6.97 32.10
N PHE A 612 -4.05 -8.13 32.51
CA PHE A 612 -3.16 -8.26 33.66
C PHE A 612 -1.71 -8.55 33.24
N GLU A 613 -1.38 -8.42 31.95
CA GLU A 613 -0.01 -8.58 31.47
C GLU A 613 0.84 -7.32 31.68
N PRO A 614 2.16 -7.47 31.90
CA PRO A 614 3.07 -6.34 32.01
C PRO A 614 3.01 -5.42 30.78
N GLY A 615 2.80 -4.12 31.01
CA GLY A 615 2.75 -3.11 29.95
C GLY A 615 1.46 -3.10 29.12
N GLU A 616 0.44 -3.88 29.49
CA GLU A 616 -0.89 -3.84 28.87
C GLU A 616 -1.89 -3.09 29.77
N GLY A 617 -2.60 -2.12 29.19
CA GLY A 617 -3.60 -1.31 29.92
C GLY A 617 -5.02 -1.38 29.35
N TRP A 618 -5.22 -2.15 28.27
CA TRP A 618 -6.51 -2.23 27.58
C TRP A 618 -7.57 -2.94 28.43
N ARG A 619 -8.83 -2.54 28.25
CA ARG A 619 -10.00 -3.06 28.97
C ARG A 619 -10.98 -3.67 27.99
N TRP A 620 -11.60 -4.78 28.36
CA TRP A 620 -12.63 -5.44 27.57
C TRP A 620 -13.95 -5.46 28.33
N CYS A 621 -15.01 -5.00 27.67
CA CYS A 621 -16.38 -5.15 28.12
C CYS A 621 -16.98 -6.43 27.52
N PHE A 622 -17.29 -7.41 28.37
CA PHE A 622 -17.93 -8.66 27.95
C PHE A 622 -19.39 -8.47 27.54
N ALA A 623 -20.11 -7.55 28.18
CA ALA A 623 -21.50 -7.26 27.89
C ALA A 623 -21.69 -6.73 26.46
N ASP A 624 -20.92 -5.70 26.09
CA ASP A 624 -21.05 -5.06 24.78
C ASP A 624 -20.06 -5.62 23.74
N SER A 625 -19.14 -6.51 24.15
CA SER A 625 -18.06 -7.03 23.31
C SER A 625 -17.23 -5.92 22.67
N VAL A 626 -16.88 -4.90 23.46
CA VAL A 626 -16.10 -3.72 23.04
C VAL A 626 -14.90 -3.51 23.93
N LEU A 627 -13.87 -2.87 23.40
CA LEU A 627 -12.65 -2.52 24.12
C LEU A 627 -12.62 -1.04 24.51
N GLY A 628 -11.92 -0.72 25.60
CA GLY A 628 -11.52 0.64 25.96
C GLY A 628 -10.23 0.69 26.77
#